data_AF-A0A356BYV3-F1
#
_entry.id   AF-A0A356BYV3-F1
#
_cell.length_a   1.000
_cell.length_b   1.000
_cell.length_c   1.000
_cell.angle_alpha   90.00
_cell.angle_beta   90.00
_cell.angle_gamma   90.00
#
_symmetry.space_group_name_H-M   'P 1'
#
loop_
_entity.id
_entity.type
_entity.pdbx_description
1 polymer ?
#
loop_
_entity_poly.entity_id
_entity_poly.type
_entity_poly.pdbx_seq_one_letter_code
_entity_poly.pdbx_strand_id
1 'polypeptide(L)'
;MARKPAVVFFIMVMRSIVVGVAYYLVREIPGLTSSFVSIFVGFLAFDMIVAMPKFSFRFRHLRDLSLLLLPRISGTALSLGGGLALGVLFGSLTKVGVPVLVAAVFVIGLSYSLSARIKGNISSYVGMIAAVDMFDRIVRLEYFTEYWVQDLAGPAGTLIYSTFLALLIGWLVGIVIGSLTRLFLPRGYRSVKSSAYEQPLWMRSFRDVMHLDDDRVLLQIELSEDSALAYHSLAEVGLGRDLGVQVLSIIRSPDEITSPKGADVLLPLDQLVVVVPGHQVQNLISLMKGRVLDGQV
;
A
#
# COMPACT_ATOMS: atom_id res chain seq x y z
N MET A 1 26.93 -4.47 -3.81
CA MET A 1 25.91 -3.56 -4.40
C MET A 1 24.85 -4.39 -5.11
N ALA A 2 23.75 -4.69 -4.44
CA ALA A 2 22.65 -5.49 -4.98
C ALA A 2 21.90 -4.67 -6.05
N ARG A 3 21.77 -5.22 -7.26
CA ARG A 3 20.97 -4.63 -8.35
C ARG A 3 19.53 -4.44 -7.88
N LYS A 4 19.11 -3.22 -7.50
CA LYS A 4 17.69 -2.85 -7.58
C LYS A 4 17.34 -2.93 -9.08
N PRO A 5 16.45 -3.86 -9.50
CA PRO A 5 16.49 -4.41 -10.84
C PRO A 5 15.83 -3.44 -11.82
N ALA A 6 16.34 -3.32 -13.05
CA ALA A 6 15.87 -2.39 -14.09
C ALA A 6 14.32 -2.34 -14.28
N VAL A 7 13.61 -3.39 -13.89
CA VAL A 7 12.15 -3.47 -13.89
C VAL A 7 11.48 -2.40 -13.02
N VAL A 8 12.05 -2.10 -11.86
CA VAL A 8 11.52 -1.08 -10.94
C VAL A 8 11.66 0.32 -11.55
N PHE A 9 12.81 0.58 -12.18
CA PHE A 9 13.04 1.83 -12.92
C PHE A 9 12.06 1.95 -14.09
N PHE A 10 11.83 0.88 -14.85
CA PHE A 10 10.84 0.85 -15.92
C PHE A 10 9.43 1.20 -15.43
N ILE A 11 8.97 0.61 -14.32
CA ILE A 11 7.66 0.94 -13.73
C ILE A 11 7.59 2.42 -13.33
N MET A 12 8.65 2.99 -12.74
CA MET A 12 8.69 4.42 -12.40
C MET A 12 8.61 5.34 -13.62
N VAL A 13 9.30 4.99 -14.71
CA VAL A 13 9.22 5.74 -15.97
C VAL A 13 7.80 5.68 -16.54
N MET A 14 7.21 4.48 -16.64
CA MET A 14 5.85 4.31 -17.16
C MET A 14 4.82 5.05 -16.31
N ARG A 15 4.98 5.02 -14.98
CA ARG A 15 4.16 5.79 -14.02
C ARG A 15 4.26 7.29 -14.25
N SER A 16 5.45 7.81 -14.53
CA SER A 16 5.66 9.23 -14.83
C SER A 16 4.98 9.62 -16.15
N ILE A 17 5.02 8.74 -17.16
CA ILE A 17 4.30 8.92 -18.42
C ILE A 17 2.78 8.99 -18.19
N VAL A 18 2.21 8.14 -17.32
CA VAL A 18 0.78 8.20 -16.97
C VAL A 18 0.41 9.57 -16.43
N VAL A 19 1.18 10.10 -15.47
CA VAL A 19 0.93 11.42 -14.88
C VAL A 19 0.99 12.52 -15.95
N GLY A 20 2.04 12.51 -16.79
CA GLY A 20 2.23 13.51 -17.84
C GLY A 20 1.13 13.47 -18.90
N VAL A 21 0.75 12.27 -19.36
CA VAL A 21 -0.31 12.09 -20.39
C VAL A 21 -1.68 12.44 -19.83
N ALA A 22 -2.01 12.00 -18.61
CA ALA A 22 -3.28 12.32 -17.97
C ALA A 22 -3.44 13.83 -17.78
N TYR A 23 -2.38 14.52 -17.34
CA TYR A 23 -2.37 15.97 -17.24
C TYR A 23 -2.51 16.64 -18.61
N TYR A 24 -1.70 16.24 -19.60
CA TYR A 24 -1.71 16.85 -20.93
C TYR A 24 -3.07 16.79 -21.61
N LEU A 25 -3.79 15.67 -21.49
CA LEU A 25 -5.11 15.49 -22.09
C LEU A 25 -6.22 16.29 -21.41
N VAL A 26 -6.03 16.71 -20.16
CA VAL A 26 -7.04 17.40 -19.35
C VAL A 26 -6.68 18.87 -19.13
N ARG A 27 -5.50 19.35 -19.54
CA ARG A 27 -5.02 20.71 -19.29
C ARG A 27 -5.94 21.83 -19.80
N GLU A 28 -6.67 21.57 -20.89
CA GLU A 28 -7.62 22.53 -21.49
C GLU A 28 -9.02 22.43 -20.86
N ILE A 29 -9.24 21.45 -19.98
CA ILE A 29 -10.52 21.25 -19.30
C ILE A 29 -10.54 22.15 -18.05
N PRO A 30 -11.48 23.10 -17.97
CA PRO A 30 -11.52 24.07 -16.89
C PRO A 30 -11.74 23.40 -15.53
N GLY A 31 -10.95 23.80 -14.52
CA GLY A 31 -11.07 23.39 -13.12
C GLY A 31 -9.84 22.68 -12.57
N LEU A 32 -9.32 23.13 -11.42
CA LEU A 32 -8.17 22.50 -10.75
C LEU A 32 -8.45 21.04 -10.38
N THR A 33 -9.71 20.73 -10.08
CA THR A 33 -10.18 19.38 -9.76
C THR A 33 -10.10 18.42 -10.94
N SER A 34 -10.31 18.88 -12.18
CA SER A 34 -10.27 18.02 -13.36
C SER A 34 -8.87 17.42 -13.54
N SER A 35 -7.83 18.25 -13.50
CA SER A 35 -6.43 17.82 -13.64
C SER A 35 -6.00 16.90 -12.50
N PHE A 36 -6.31 17.27 -11.25
CA PHE A 36 -5.98 16.44 -10.10
C PHE A 36 -6.67 15.08 -10.15
N VAL A 37 -7.99 15.06 -10.41
CA VAL A 37 -8.77 13.83 -10.49
C VAL A 37 -8.24 12.94 -11.62
N SER A 38 -7.93 13.50 -12.79
CA SER A 38 -7.39 12.73 -13.91
C SER A 38 -6.05 12.06 -13.57
N ILE A 39 -5.11 12.83 -13.01
CA ILE A 39 -3.79 12.32 -12.61
C ILE A 39 -3.95 11.23 -11.55
N PHE A 40 -4.72 11.51 -10.49
CA PHE A 40 -4.87 10.61 -9.37
C PHE A 40 -5.54 9.29 -9.78
N VAL A 41 -6.62 9.39 -10.56
CA VAL A 41 -7.35 8.22 -11.04
C VAL A 41 -6.53 7.42 -12.05
N GLY A 42 -5.84 8.10 -12.98
CA GLY A 42 -4.95 7.42 -13.93
C GLY A 42 -3.80 6.70 -13.23
N PHE A 43 -3.26 7.33 -12.19
CA PHE A 43 -2.24 6.72 -11.36
C PHE A 43 -2.74 5.44 -10.65
N LEU A 44 -3.94 5.49 -10.05
CA LEU A 44 -4.56 4.33 -9.42
C LEU A 44 -4.89 3.20 -10.41
N ALA A 45 -5.40 3.57 -11.58
CA ALA A 45 -5.72 2.61 -12.64
C ALA A 45 -4.47 1.88 -13.13
N PHE A 46 -3.38 2.62 -13.35
CA PHE A 46 -2.08 2.07 -13.72
C PHE A 46 -1.56 1.09 -12.66
N ASP A 47 -1.50 1.53 -11.40
CA ASP A 47 -0.97 0.73 -10.30
C ASP A 47 -1.74 -0.58 -10.15
N MET A 48 -3.06 -0.54 -10.28
CA MET A 48 -3.89 -1.73 -10.17
C MET A 48 -3.67 -2.72 -11.32
N ILE A 49 -3.46 -2.26 -12.55
CA ILE A 49 -3.23 -3.17 -13.69
C ILE A 49 -1.84 -3.78 -13.62
N VAL A 50 -0.84 -2.97 -13.28
CA VAL A 50 0.52 -3.46 -13.04
C VAL A 50 0.52 -4.51 -11.92
N ALA A 51 -0.36 -4.34 -10.93
CA ALA A 51 -0.57 -5.26 -9.81
C ALA A 51 -1.24 -6.61 -10.16
N MET A 52 -1.80 -6.76 -11.37
CA MET A 52 -2.59 -7.95 -11.70
C MET A 52 -1.72 -9.19 -11.92
N PRO A 53 -2.08 -10.37 -11.39
CA PRO A 53 -1.25 -11.57 -11.46
C PRO A 53 -1.03 -12.11 -12.88
N LYS A 54 -2.02 -12.02 -13.76
CA LYS A 54 -1.93 -12.40 -15.18
C LYS A 54 -2.73 -11.40 -16.02
N PHE A 55 -2.08 -10.77 -16.99
CA PHE A 55 -2.76 -9.94 -17.99
C PHE A 55 -2.65 -10.66 -19.33
N SER A 56 -3.78 -10.90 -19.97
CA SER A 56 -3.84 -11.50 -21.29
C SER A 56 -4.98 -10.86 -22.06
N PHE A 57 -4.72 -10.50 -23.32
CA PHE A 57 -5.70 -9.87 -24.22
C PHE A 57 -6.86 -10.79 -24.62
N ARG A 58 -6.97 -12.01 -24.07
CA ARG A 58 -8.12 -12.87 -24.31
C ARG A 58 -9.39 -12.25 -23.72
N PHE A 59 -10.48 -12.33 -24.48
CA PHE A 59 -11.81 -11.83 -24.12
C PHE A 59 -12.29 -12.25 -22.72
N ARG A 60 -11.91 -13.46 -22.26
CA ARG A 60 -12.23 -13.96 -20.92
C ARG A 60 -11.56 -13.15 -19.81
N HIS A 61 -10.34 -12.66 -20.00
CA HIS A 61 -9.63 -11.83 -19.01
C HIS A 61 -10.03 -10.36 -19.04
N LEU A 62 -10.55 -9.86 -20.17
CA LEU A 62 -11.20 -8.53 -20.21
C LEU A 62 -12.44 -8.49 -19.32
N ARG A 63 -13.16 -9.61 -19.20
CA ARG A 63 -14.28 -9.75 -18.24
C ARG A 63 -13.79 -9.75 -16.79
N ASP A 64 -12.70 -10.47 -16.50
CA ASP A 64 -12.12 -10.46 -15.14
C ASP A 64 -11.60 -9.06 -14.77
N LEU A 65 -11.01 -8.36 -15.75
CA LEU A 65 -10.57 -6.97 -15.61
C LEU A 65 -11.76 -6.06 -15.30
N SER A 66 -12.84 -6.12 -16.08
CA SER A 66 -14.01 -5.27 -15.82
C SER A 66 -14.64 -5.57 -14.45
N LEU A 67 -14.73 -6.83 -14.02
CA LEU A 67 -15.22 -7.19 -12.69
C LEU A 67 -14.37 -6.61 -11.54
N LEU A 68 -13.07 -6.43 -11.76
CA LEU A 68 -12.16 -5.83 -10.78
C LEU A 68 -12.16 -4.29 -10.82
N LEU A 69 -12.30 -3.70 -12.01
CA LEU A 69 -12.27 -2.24 -12.22
C LEU A 69 -13.61 -1.57 -11.90
N LEU A 70 -14.73 -2.17 -12.29
CA LEU A 70 -16.05 -1.54 -12.23
C LEU A 70 -16.44 -1.10 -10.81
N PRO A 71 -16.27 -1.92 -9.75
CA PRO A 71 -16.61 -1.51 -8.38
C PRO A 71 -15.76 -0.34 -7.87
N ARG A 72 -14.56 -0.17 -8.42
CA ARG A 72 -13.61 0.88 -8.02
C ARG A 72 -13.87 2.18 -8.77
N ILE A 73 -14.14 2.10 -10.07
CA ILE A 73 -14.58 3.23 -10.88
C ILE A 73 -15.87 3.79 -10.30
N SER A 74 -16.85 2.92 -10.01
CA SER A 74 -18.14 3.34 -9.46
C SER A 74 -17.99 3.91 -8.05
N GLY A 75 -17.19 3.30 -7.18
CA GLY A 75 -16.91 3.84 -5.84
C GLY A 75 -16.27 5.23 -5.88
N THR A 76 -15.32 5.44 -6.79
CA THR A 76 -14.66 6.75 -6.96
C THR A 76 -15.63 7.79 -7.54
N ALA A 77 -16.43 7.40 -8.53
CA ALA A 77 -17.48 8.25 -9.12
C ALA A 77 -18.56 8.65 -8.10
N LEU A 78 -18.99 7.72 -7.25
CA LEU A 78 -19.94 7.99 -6.17
C LEU A 78 -19.33 8.91 -5.10
N SER A 79 -18.06 8.73 -4.76
CA SER A 79 -17.35 9.63 -3.83
C SER A 79 -17.23 11.03 -4.40
N LEU A 80 -16.88 11.16 -5.68
CA LEU A 80 -16.85 12.43 -6.40
C LEU A 80 -18.24 13.10 -6.39
N GLY A 81 -19.28 12.37 -6.82
CA GLY A 81 -20.65 12.88 -6.86
C GLY A 81 -21.19 13.31 -5.49
N GLY A 82 -20.93 12.50 -4.46
CA GLY A 82 -21.30 12.83 -3.08
C GLY A 82 -20.57 14.07 -2.56
N GLY A 83 -19.28 14.22 -2.88
CA GLY A 83 -18.52 15.42 -2.56
C GLY A 83 -19.09 16.67 -3.24
N LEU A 84 -19.33 16.61 -4.55
CA LEU A 84 -19.93 17.70 -5.32
C LEU A 84 -21.30 18.09 -4.74
N ALA A 85 -22.15 17.12 -4.40
CA ALA A 85 -23.46 17.37 -3.80
C ALA A 85 -23.36 18.07 -2.44
N LEU A 86 -22.42 17.65 -1.58
CA LEU A 86 -22.17 18.33 -0.30
C LEU A 86 -21.63 19.74 -0.50
N GLY A 87 -20.75 19.94 -1.49
CA GLY A 87 -20.28 21.28 -1.87
C GLY A 87 -21.42 22.20 -2.31
N VAL A 88 -22.36 21.70 -3.11
CA VAL A 88 -23.59 22.42 -3.48
C VAL A 88 -24.44 22.77 -2.26
N LEU A 89 -24.71 21.78 -1.42
CA LEU A 89 -25.56 21.93 -0.23
C LEU A 89 -25.01 22.97 0.73
N PHE A 90 -23.75 22.85 1.13
CA PHE A 90 -23.17 23.77 2.11
C PHE A 90 -22.73 25.10 1.49
N GLY A 91 -22.34 25.12 0.21
CA GLY A 91 -22.09 26.35 -0.53
C GLY A 91 -23.35 27.21 -0.59
N SER A 92 -24.49 26.61 -0.91
CA SER A 92 -25.78 27.30 -0.90
C SER A 92 -26.24 27.73 0.50
N LEU A 93 -26.00 26.91 1.53
CA LEU A 93 -26.29 27.29 2.93
C LEU A 93 -25.55 28.57 3.36
N THR A 94 -24.34 28.83 2.86
CA THR A 94 -23.65 30.10 3.16
C THR A 94 -24.42 31.33 2.65
N LYS A 95 -25.19 31.18 1.57
CA LYS A 95 -26.01 32.25 1.00
C LYS A 95 -27.27 32.53 1.83
N VAL A 96 -27.71 31.57 2.65
CA VAL A 96 -28.86 31.68 3.56
C VAL A 96 -28.43 32.16 4.96
N GLY A 97 -27.15 32.49 5.16
CA GLY A 97 -26.64 33.10 6.39
C GLY A 97 -25.78 32.19 7.28
N VAL A 98 -25.45 30.97 6.83
CA VAL A 98 -24.48 30.12 7.56
C VAL A 98 -23.07 30.71 7.44
N PRO A 99 -22.31 30.86 8.54
CA PRO A 99 -20.94 31.35 8.47
C PRO A 99 -20.06 30.46 7.58
N VAL A 100 -19.27 31.08 6.70
CA VAL A 100 -18.41 30.38 5.71
C VAL A 100 -17.50 29.36 6.39
N LEU A 101 -16.90 29.72 7.53
CA LEU A 101 -16.04 28.83 8.31
C LEU A 101 -16.77 27.54 8.72
N VAL A 102 -17.98 27.68 9.26
CA VAL A 102 -18.77 26.56 9.76
C VAL A 102 -19.15 25.65 8.59
N ALA A 103 -19.65 26.23 7.50
CA ALA A 103 -20.00 25.48 6.30
C ALA A 103 -18.78 24.74 5.72
N ALA A 104 -17.61 25.38 5.63
CA ALA A 104 -16.39 24.77 5.12
C ALA A 104 -15.91 23.57 5.97
N VAL A 105 -15.96 23.69 7.30
CA VAL A 105 -15.62 22.60 8.22
C VAL A 105 -16.54 21.39 7.99
N PHE A 106 -17.85 21.63 7.86
CA PHE A 106 -18.81 20.57 7.58
C PHE A 106 -18.63 19.95 6.19
N VAL A 107 -18.38 20.75 5.16
CA VAL A 107 -18.10 20.25 3.79
C VAL A 107 -16.95 19.26 3.79
N ILE A 108 -15.82 19.65 4.37
CA ILE A 108 -14.61 18.81 4.39
C ILE A 108 -14.86 17.54 5.22
N GLY A 109 -15.35 17.70 6.46
CA GLY A 109 -15.54 16.58 7.38
C GLY A 109 -16.59 15.57 6.90
N LEU A 110 -17.74 16.05 6.41
CA LEU A 110 -18.80 15.19 5.90
C LEU A 110 -18.43 14.56 4.57
N SER A 111 -17.73 15.28 3.68
CA SER A 111 -17.28 14.70 2.41
C SER A 111 -16.26 13.57 2.62
N TYR A 112 -15.32 13.75 3.55
CA TYR A 112 -14.39 12.69 3.94
C TYR A 112 -15.12 11.48 4.53
N SER A 113 -16.03 11.70 5.50
CA SER A 113 -16.80 10.64 6.15
C SER A 113 -17.70 9.89 5.17
N LEU A 114 -18.39 10.60 4.29
CA LEU A 114 -19.23 10.03 3.23
C LEU A 114 -18.38 9.18 2.29
N SER A 115 -17.27 9.74 1.80
CA SER A 115 -16.37 9.05 0.87
C SER A 115 -15.73 7.80 1.49
N ALA A 116 -15.42 7.82 2.78
CA ALA A 116 -14.87 6.67 3.50
C ALA A 116 -15.87 5.51 3.65
N ARG A 117 -17.18 5.78 3.63
CA ARG A 117 -18.24 4.75 3.74
C ARG A 117 -18.57 4.07 2.42
N ILE A 118 -18.15 4.63 1.28
CA ILE A 118 -18.48 4.10 -0.04
C ILE A 118 -17.65 2.84 -0.32
N LYS A 119 -18.34 1.71 -0.48
CA LYS A 119 -17.71 0.43 -0.83
C LYS A 119 -17.00 0.56 -2.18
N GLY A 120 -15.77 0.06 -2.26
CA GLY A 120 -14.96 0.11 -3.47
C GLY A 120 -14.25 1.44 -3.71
N ASN A 121 -14.45 2.46 -2.86
CA ASN A 121 -13.68 3.69 -2.95
C ASN A 121 -12.20 3.42 -2.63
N ILE A 122 -11.31 3.94 -3.47
CA ILE A 122 -9.87 3.81 -3.29
C ILE A 122 -9.30 5.01 -2.50
N SER A 123 -9.96 6.18 -2.57
CA SER A 123 -9.45 7.41 -1.94
C SER A 123 -10.57 8.35 -1.52
N SER A 124 -10.64 8.62 -0.21
CA SER A 124 -11.55 9.62 0.34
C SER A 124 -11.19 11.05 -0.07
N TYR A 125 -9.96 11.30 -0.50
CA TYR A 125 -9.48 12.63 -0.91
C TYR A 125 -10.19 13.15 -2.16
N VAL A 126 -10.62 12.26 -3.07
CA VAL A 126 -11.30 12.65 -4.32
C VAL A 126 -12.61 13.36 -4.03
N GLY A 127 -13.46 12.78 -3.17
CA GLY A 127 -14.71 13.43 -2.76
C GLY A 127 -14.48 14.71 -1.97
N MET A 128 -13.47 14.75 -1.08
CA MET A 128 -13.14 15.94 -0.30
C MET A 128 -12.74 17.13 -1.19
N ILE A 129 -11.83 16.90 -2.14
CA ILE A 129 -11.35 17.92 -3.07
C ILE A 129 -12.48 18.42 -3.97
N ALA A 130 -13.33 17.51 -4.47
CA ALA A 130 -14.49 17.87 -5.26
C ALA A 130 -15.52 18.71 -4.47
N ALA A 131 -15.71 18.40 -3.18
CA ALA A 131 -16.60 19.15 -2.31
C ALA A 131 -16.08 20.57 -2.06
N VAL A 132 -14.78 20.72 -1.81
CA VAL A 132 -14.14 22.03 -1.58
C VAL A 132 -14.18 22.91 -2.82
N ASP A 133 -13.82 22.40 -4.00
CA ASP A 133 -13.85 23.19 -5.24
C ASP A 133 -15.26 23.66 -5.60
N MET A 134 -16.27 22.79 -5.42
CA MET A 134 -17.66 23.17 -5.62
C MET A 134 -18.12 24.20 -4.59
N PHE A 135 -17.79 24.01 -3.31
CA PHE A 135 -18.09 24.96 -2.25
C PHE A 135 -17.48 26.34 -2.53
N ASP A 136 -16.17 26.40 -2.83
CA ASP A 136 -15.45 27.65 -3.09
C ASP A 136 -16.05 28.42 -4.26
N ARG A 137 -16.46 27.72 -5.32
CA ARG A 137 -17.11 28.36 -6.47
C ARG A 137 -18.45 28.95 -6.12
N ILE A 138 -19.27 28.24 -5.35
CA ILE A 138 -20.61 28.72 -4.97
C ILE A 138 -20.51 29.88 -3.98
N VAL A 139 -19.58 29.82 -3.03
CA VAL A 139 -19.32 30.92 -2.08
C VAL A 139 -18.92 32.19 -2.83
N ARG A 140 -18.18 32.08 -3.93
CA ARG A 140 -17.75 33.23 -4.76
C ARG A 140 -18.83 33.82 -5.68
N LEU A 141 -19.94 33.12 -5.92
CA LEU A 141 -21.06 33.71 -6.68
C LEU A 141 -21.66 34.89 -5.88
N GLU A 142 -21.91 36.03 -6.51
CA GLU A 142 -22.62 37.13 -5.85
C GLU A 142 -24.10 36.77 -5.58
N TYR A 143 -24.77 37.55 -4.72
CA TYR A 143 -26.08 37.28 -4.07
C TYR A 143 -27.17 36.62 -4.94
N PHE A 144 -28.15 35.99 -4.26
CA PHE A 144 -29.37 35.42 -4.84
C PHE A 144 -30.05 36.36 -5.86
N THR A 145 -29.73 36.21 -7.13
CA THR A 145 -30.51 36.69 -8.27
C THR A 145 -31.79 35.87 -8.40
N GLU A 146 -32.85 36.43 -8.98
CA GLU A 146 -34.09 35.68 -9.30
C GLU A 146 -33.84 34.43 -10.16
N TYR A 147 -32.70 34.38 -10.85
CA TYR A 147 -32.24 33.27 -11.68
C TYR A 147 -31.17 32.38 -11.01
N TRP A 148 -31.08 32.37 -9.68
CA TRP A 148 -30.03 31.66 -8.94
C TRP A 148 -29.85 30.19 -9.36
N VAL A 149 -30.94 29.47 -9.69
CA VAL A 149 -30.85 28.08 -10.15
C VAL A 149 -30.15 27.97 -11.50
N GLN A 150 -30.39 28.92 -12.42
CA GLN A 150 -29.69 29.00 -13.71
C GLN A 150 -28.24 29.44 -13.54
N ASP A 151 -28.00 30.42 -12.67
CA ASP A 151 -26.66 30.94 -12.36
C ASP A 151 -25.78 29.90 -11.65
N LEU A 152 -26.40 28.98 -10.90
CA LEU A 152 -25.72 27.83 -10.29
C LEU A 152 -25.56 26.67 -11.27
N ALA A 153 -26.60 26.36 -12.06
CA ALA A 153 -26.64 25.19 -12.93
C ALA A 153 -25.58 25.23 -14.04
N GLY A 154 -25.27 26.41 -14.58
CA GLY A 154 -24.23 26.56 -15.61
C GLY A 154 -22.85 26.17 -15.06
N PRO A 155 -22.27 26.93 -14.11
CA PRO A 155 -20.95 26.66 -13.54
C PRO A 155 -20.86 25.30 -12.84
N ALA A 156 -21.87 24.90 -12.07
CA ALA A 156 -21.89 23.61 -11.40
C ALA A 156 -21.98 22.45 -12.42
N GLY A 157 -22.81 22.60 -13.45
CA GLY A 157 -22.94 21.62 -14.53
C GLY A 157 -21.65 21.44 -15.32
N THR A 158 -20.99 22.54 -15.71
CA THR A 158 -19.68 22.50 -16.38
C THR A 158 -18.63 21.83 -15.50
N LEU A 159 -18.64 22.07 -14.19
CA LEU A 159 -17.69 21.47 -13.26
C LEU A 159 -17.93 19.96 -13.07
N ILE A 160 -19.19 19.57 -12.88
CA ILE A 160 -19.56 18.16 -12.80
C ILE A 160 -19.12 17.46 -14.09
N TYR A 161 -19.50 18.00 -15.25
CA TYR A 161 -19.15 17.42 -16.54
C TYR A 161 -17.63 17.31 -16.74
N SER A 162 -16.89 18.40 -16.52
CA SER A 162 -15.42 18.43 -16.67
C SER A 162 -14.72 17.46 -15.72
N THR A 163 -15.15 17.34 -14.47
CA THR A 163 -14.52 16.48 -13.47
C THR A 163 -14.81 15.00 -13.75
N PHE A 164 -16.02 14.66 -14.16
CA PHE A 164 -16.36 13.29 -14.59
C PHE A 164 -15.66 12.91 -15.90
N LEU A 165 -15.58 13.83 -16.87
CA LEU A 165 -14.82 13.62 -18.09
C LEU A 165 -13.34 13.37 -17.79
N ALA A 166 -12.76 14.18 -16.90
CA ALA A 166 -11.37 14.01 -16.47
C ALA A 166 -11.12 12.69 -15.73
N LEU A 167 -12.08 12.24 -14.91
CA LEU A 167 -12.06 10.91 -14.28
C LEU A 167 -12.04 9.79 -15.33
N LEU A 168 -12.86 9.88 -16.37
CA LEU A 168 -12.89 8.90 -17.46
C LEU A 168 -11.59 8.90 -18.26
N ILE A 169 -11.06 10.08 -18.59
CA ILE A 169 -9.77 10.23 -19.29
C ILE A 169 -8.64 9.64 -18.44
N GLY A 170 -8.60 9.96 -17.15
CA GLY A 170 -7.61 9.41 -16.22
C GLY A 170 -7.62 7.89 -16.20
N TRP A 171 -8.81 7.30 -16.03
CA TRP A 171 -8.99 5.84 -16.10
C TRP A 171 -8.51 5.26 -17.42
N LEU A 172 -8.89 5.86 -18.55
CA LEU A 172 -8.49 5.39 -19.88
C LEU A 172 -6.97 5.38 -20.03
N VAL A 173 -6.31 6.50 -19.69
CA VAL A 173 -4.84 6.63 -19.76
C VAL A 173 -4.16 5.60 -18.88
N GLY A 174 -4.57 5.49 -17.61
CA GLY A 174 -4.00 4.52 -16.68
C GLY A 174 -4.26 3.08 -17.11
N ILE A 175 -5.43 2.80 -17.71
CA ILE A 175 -5.74 1.47 -18.24
C ILE A 175 -4.83 1.11 -19.40
N VAL A 176 -4.72 1.99 -20.40
CA VAL A 176 -3.94 1.75 -21.62
C VAL A 176 -2.46 1.60 -21.28
N ILE A 177 -1.88 2.56 -20.56
CA ILE A 177 -0.46 2.55 -20.23
C ILE A 177 -0.15 1.42 -19.24
N GLY A 178 -1.02 1.17 -18.26
CA GLY A 178 -0.88 0.06 -17.31
C GLY A 178 -0.89 -1.28 -18.03
N SER A 179 -1.78 -1.45 -19.01
CA SER A 179 -1.90 -2.66 -19.82
C SER A 179 -0.66 -2.88 -20.68
N LEU A 180 -0.16 -1.83 -21.35
CA LEU A 180 1.09 -1.88 -22.11
C LEU A 180 2.27 -2.25 -21.20
N THR A 181 2.42 -1.56 -20.07
CA THR A 181 3.48 -1.82 -19.08
C THR A 181 3.42 -3.26 -18.59
N ARG A 182 2.21 -3.77 -18.36
CA ARG A 182 1.98 -5.11 -17.84
C ARG A 182 2.39 -6.21 -18.82
N LEU A 183 2.28 -5.98 -20.13
CA LEU A 183 2.74 -6.93 -21.16
C LEU A 183 4.27 -7.15 -21.12
N PHE A 184 5.03 -6.14 -20.72
CA PHE A 184 6.49 -6.21 -20.59
C PHE A 184 6.97 -6.77 -19.24
N LEU A 185 6.05 -7.11 -18.32
CA LEU A 185 6.38 -7.63 -16.99
C LEU A 185 6.24 -9.16 -16.92
N PRO A 186 7.28 -9.89 -16.46
CA PRO A 186 7.32 -11.36 -16.55
C PRO A 186 6.34 -12.10 -15.63
N ARG A 187 5.82 -11.49 -14.54
CA ARG A 187 4.69 -11.99 -13.68
C ARG A 187 4.30 -10.95 -12.61
N GLY A 188 3.20 -11.19 -11.90
CA GLY A 188 2.46 -10.21 -11.05
C GLY A 188 3.28 -9.54 -9.95
N TYR A 189 3.60 -8.26 -10.12
CA TYR A 189 3.87 -7.37 -8.98
C TYR A 189 2.52 -7.15 -8.27
N ARG A 190 2.47 -6.92 -6.95
CA ARG A 190 1.22 -6.74 -6.19
C ARG A 190 1.17 -5.30 -5.67
N SER A 191 0.07 -4.57 -5.88
CA SER A 191 -0.17 -3.23 -5.32
C SER A 191 -1.67 -3.04 -5.08
N VAL A 192 -2.07 -2.85 -3.82
CA VAL A 192 -3.43 -2.35 -3.51
C VAL A 192 -3.45 -1.28 -2.42
N LYS A 193 -2.46 -1.15 -1.51
CA LYS A 193 -2.62 -0.25 -0.35
C LYS A 193 -1.35 0.42 0.21
N SER A 194 -0.38 0.82 -0.61
CA SER A 194 0.93 1.34 -0.13
C SER A 194 1.92 0.24 0.25
N SER A 195 2.71 -0.17 -0.73
CA SER A 195 4.08 -0.68 -0.61
C SER A 195 4.52 -0.96 -2.04
N ALA A 196 5.10 0.04 -2.70
CA ALA A 196 5.48 -0.06 -4.12
C ALA A 196 6.68 -0.98 -4.38
N TYR A 197 7.13 -1.75 -3.38
CA TYR A 197 8.43 -2.41 -3.42
C TYR A 197 8.49 -3.83 -2.87
N GLU A 198 7.40 -4.41 -2.37
CA GLU A 198 7.51 -5.72 -1.74
C GLU A 198 6.81 -6.85 -2.52
N GLN A 199 7.62 -7.86 -2.83
CA GLN A 199 7.17 -9.09 -3.49
C GLN A 199 6.15 -9.85 -2.61
N PRO A 200 5.34 -10.77 -3.18
CA PRO A 200 4.50 -11.67 -2.40
C PRO A 200 5.31 -12.48 -1.38
N LEU A 201 4.77 -12.77 -0.18
CA LEU A 201 5.46 -13.51 0.89
C LEU A 201 6.11 -14.83 0.44
N TRP A 202 5.49 -15.55 -0.51
CA TRP A 202 6.03 -16.80 -1.06
C TRP A 202 7.20 -16.61 -2.05
N MET A 203 7.47 -15.37 -2.48
CA MET A 203 8.60 -14.97 -3.33
C MET A 203 9.65 -14.16 -2.56
N ARG A 204 9.31 -13.67 -1.37
CA ARG A 204 10.26 -13.01 -0.47
C ARG A 204 11.25 -14.05 0.03
N SER A 205 12.53 -13.70 0.06
CA SER A 205 13.50 -14.54 0.75
C SER A 205 13.14 -14.58 2.23
N PHE A 206 13.45 -15.68 2.93
CA PHE A 206 13.19 -15.81 4.37
C PHE A 206 13.73 -14.61 5.17
N ARG A 207 14.86 -14.04 4.72
CA ARG A 207 15.45 -12.77 5.21
C ARG A 207 14.49 -11.59 5.19
N ASP A 208 13.80 -11.38 4.06
CA ASP A 208 12.91 -10.24 3.86
C ASP A 208 11.59 -10.38 4.64
N VAL A 209 11.18 -11.61 4.96
CA VAL A 209 9.95 -11.87 5.75
C VAL A 209 10.22 -11.70 7.24
N MET A 210 11.35 -12.22 7.71
CA MET A 210 11.73 -12.20 9.12
C MET A 210 12.30 -10.84 9.57
N HIS A 211 12.40 -9.85 8.67
CA HIS A 211 13.10 -8.58 8.93
C HIS A 211 14.47 -8.86 9.56
N LEU A 212 15.20 -9.82 8.98
CA LEU A 212 16.58 -10.08 9.34
C LEU A 212 17.37 -8.84 8.92
N ASP A 213 17.50 -7.86 9.84
CA ASP A 213 18.35 -6.68 9.67
C ASP A 213 19.75 -7.11 9.20
N ASP A 214 20.50 -6.22 8.54
CA ASP A 214 21.85 -6.52 8.01
C ASP A 214 22.83 -7.08 9.09
N ASP A 215 22.49 -6.92 10.38
CA ASP A 215 23.22 -7.43 11.54
C ASP A 215 22.61 -8.70 12.17
N ARG A 216 21.81 -9.49 11.45
CA ARG A 216 21.32 -10.80 11.94
C ARG A 216 21.63 -11.93 10.96
N VAL A 217 22.12 -13.05 11.50
CA VAL A 217 22.56 -14.21 10.73
C VAL A 217 21.74 -15.43 11.11
N LEU A 218 21.32 -16.19 10.10
CA LEU A 218 20.72 -17.52 10.26
C LEU A 218 21.84 -18.55 10.28
N LEU A 219 21.91 -19.34 11.35
CA LEU A 219 22.92 -20.37 11.54
C LEU A 219 22.24 -21.70 11.89
N GLN A 220 22.81 -22.78 11.37
CA GLN A 220 22.52 -24.13 11.84
C GLN A 220 23.75 -24.60 12.61
N ILE A 221 23.58 -24.93 13.88
CA ILE A 221 24.66 -25.34 14.75
C ILE A 221 24.28 -26.59 15.53
N GLU A 222 25.21 -27.54 15.56
CA GLU A 222 25.07 -28.78 16.33
C GLU A 222 25.50 -28.54 17.78
N LEU A 223 24.69 -29.04 18.71
CA LEU A 223 24.97 -29.02 20.14
C LEU A 223 25.95 -30.15 20.48
N SER A 224 27.15 -29.80 20.95
CA SER A 224 28.10 -30.78 21.44
C SER A 224 27.66 -31.37 22.78
N GLU A 225 28.05 -32.63 23.05
CA GLU A 225 27.89 -33.27 24.37
C GLU A 225 28.57 -32.47 25.50
N ASP A 226 29.67 -31.77 25.19
CA ASP A 226 30.44 -30.97 26.15
C ASP A 226 29.86 -29.55 26.36
N SER A 227 28.73 -29.24 25.74
CA SER A 227 28.10 -27.92 25.85
C SER A 227 27.44 -27.72 27.22
N ALA A 228 27.67 -26.56 27.83
CA ALA A 228 26.97 -26.13 29.05
C ALA A 228 25.44 -25.96 28.85
N LEU A 229 24.96 -26.01 27.60
CA LEU A 229 23.55 -25.88 27.25
C LEU A 229 22.85 -27.24 27.13
N ALA A 230 23.62 -28.34 27.12
CA ALA A 230 23.06 -29.68 27.02
C ALA A 230 22.24 -30.02 28.28
N TYR A 231 21.14 -30.75 28.08
CA TYR A 231 20.19 -31.21 29.10
C TYR A 231 19.42 -30.10 29.83
N HIS A 232 19.51 -28.85 29.38
CA HIS A 232 18.74 -27.74 29.91
C HIS A 232 17.59 -27.34 28.99
N SER A 233 16.52 -26.82 29.59
CA SER A 233 15.38 -26.29 28.83
C SER A 233 15.71 -24.94 28.18
N LEU A 234 15.08 -24.62 27.04
CA LEU A 234 15.28 -23.33 26.38
C LEU A 234 14.96 -22.13 27.29
N ALA A 235 14.00 -22.28 28.21
CA ALA A 235 13.66 -21.26 29.20
C ALA A 235 14.77 -21.08 30.25
N GLU A 236 15.42 -22.16 30.68
CA GLU A 236 16.54 -22.11 31.63
C GLU A 236 17.78 -21.48 31.01
N VAL A 237 18.11 -21.86 29.77
CA VAL A 237 19.30 -21.35 29.08
C VAL A 237 19.15 -19.86 28.71
N GLY A 238 17.92 -19.38 28.51
CA GLY A 238 17.68 -17.95 28.33
C GLY A 238 18.30 -17.33 27.06
N LEU A 239 18.61 -18.13 26.03
CA LEU A 239 19.29 -17.70 24.79
C LEU A 239 18.69 -16.42 24.17
N GLY A 240 17.37 -16.31 24.17
CA GLY A 240 16.67 -15.13 23.64
C GLY A 240 16.76 -13.90 24.53
N ARG A 241 16.80 -14.08 25.85
CA ARG A 241 16.89 -12.98 26.82
C ARG A 241 18.33 -12.46 26.93
N ASP A 242 19.29 -13.37 26.98
CA ASP A 242 20.65 -13.06 27.38
C ASP A 242 21.57 -12.78 26.17
N LEU A 243 21.32 -13.42 25.02
CA LEU A 243 22.11 -13.26 23.79
C LEU A 243 21.31 -12.74 22.58
N GLY A 244 20.00 -12.51 22.75
CA GLY A 244 19.12 -12.11 21.64
C GLY A 244 18.95 -13.19 20.56
N VAL A 245 19.26 -14.45 20.89
CA VAL A 245 19.21 -15.59 19.97
C VAL A 245 17.78 -16.13 19.89
N GLN A 246 17.24 -16.22 18.69
CA GLN A 246 15.92 -16.81 18.45
C GLN A 246 16.07 -18.19 17.85
N VAL A 247 15.60 -19.22 18.56
CA VAL A 247 15.56 -20.60 18.08
C VAL A 247 14.32 -20.81 17.21
N LEU A 248 14.52 -21.27 15.97
CA LEU A 248 13.45 -21.51 15.00
C LEU A 248 13.03 -22.97 14.95
N SER A 249 14.01 -23.88 14.96
CA SER A 249 13.75 -25.33 15.04
C SER A 249 14.90 -26.08 15.71
N ILE A 250 14.56 -27.25 16.25
CA ILE A 250 15.48 -28.25 16.77
C ILE A 250 15.32 -29.49 15.90
N ILE A 251 16.35 -29.83 15.14
CA ILE A 251 16.38 -31.03 14.31
C ILE A 251 17.00 -32.15 15.15
N ARG A 252 16.22 -33.17 15.45
CA ARG A 252 16.60 -34.33 16.27
C ARG A 252 16.15 -35.61 15.59
N SER A 253 16.98 -36.20 14.73
CA SER A 253 16.60 -37.39 13.96
C SER A 253 15.99 -38.50 14.87
N PRO A 254 14.80 -39.03 14.55
CA PRO A 254 14.03 -38.86 13.30
C PRO A 254 13.05 -37.66 13.26
N ASP A 255 12.89 -36.92 14.36
CA ASP A 255 11.86 -35.90 14.52
C ASP A 255 12.42 -34.46 14.39
N GLU A 256 11.57 -33.53 13.95
CA GLU A 256 11.90 -32.10 13.95
C GLU A 256 10.90 -31.35 14.83
N ILE A 257 11.43 -30.59 15.79
CA ILE A 257 10.63 -29.70 16.63
C ILE A 257 10.65 -28.33 15.98
N THR A 258 9.55 -27.99 15.30
CA THR A 258 9.36 -26.67 14.69
C THR A 258 8.75 -25.71 15.71
N SER A 259 9.28 -24.49 15.81
CA SER A 259 8.87 -23.48 16.80
C SER A 259 8.92 -23.99 18.25
N PRO A 260 10.11 -24.32 18.77
CA PRO A 260 10.25 -24.87 20.10
C PRO A 260 9.78 -23.89 21.19
N LYS A 261 9.18 -24.43 22.23
CA LYS A 261 8.69 -23.72 23.41
C LYS A 261 9.77 -23.69 24.49
N GLY A 262 9.62 -22.80 25.47
CA GLY A 262 10.58 -22.69 26.58
C GLY A 262 10.78 -23.99 27.39
N ALA A 263 9.80 -24.89 27.40
CA ALA A 263 9.89 -26.18 28.09
C ALA A 263 10.68 -27.25 27.31
N ASP A 264 11.03 -27.00 26.05
CA ASP A 264 11.76 -27.97 25.25
C ASP A 264 13.21 -28.05 25.71
N VAL A 265 13.65 -29.29 25.97
CA VAL A 265 14.99 -29.60 26.49
C VAL A 265 15.95 -29.84 25.33
N LEU A 266 17.08 -29.15 25.39
CA LEU A 266 18.19 -29.33 24.47
C LEU A 266 18.93 -30.62 24.80
N LEU A 267 19.10 -31.49 23.82
CA LEU A 267 19.86 -32.73 23.96
C LEU A 267 21.14 -32.65 23.12
N PRO A 268 22.23 -33.32 23.53
CA PRO A 268 23.41 -33.43 22.69
C PRO A 268 23.08 -33.95 21.30
N LEU A 269 23.85 -33.52 20.31
CA LEU A 269 23.68 -33.81 18.88
C LEU A 269 22.44 -33.18 18.24
N ASP A 270 21.63 -32.42 18.99
CA ASP A 270 20.57 -31.60 18.42
C ASP A 270 21.17 -30.55 17.47
N GLN A 271 20.57 -30.39 16.30
CA GLN A 271 20.92 -29.31 15.39
C GLN A 271 19.91 -28.16 15.53
N LEU A 272 20.38 -27.04 16.04
CA LEU A 272 19.60 -25.85 16.28
C LEU A 272 19.68 -24.91 15.09
N VAL A 273 18.53 -24.59 14.51
CA VAL A 273 18.39 -23.53 13.50
C VAL A 273 18.02 -22.24 14.23
N VAL A 274 18.92 -21.27 14.22
CA VAL A 274 18.86 -20.08 15.06
C VAL A 274 19.08 -18.80 14.26
N VAL A 275 18.41 -17.73 14.68
CA VAL A 275 18.70 -16.36 14.26
C VAL A 275 19.47 -15.67 15.37
N VAL A 276 20.63 -15.13 15.04
CA VAL A 276 21.59 -14.57 16.00
C VAL A 276 22.03 -13.18 15.53
N PRO A 277 22.17 -12.19 16.42
CA PRO A 277 22.84 -10.93 16.09
C PRO A 277 24.28 -11.21 15.62
N GLY A 278 24.75 -10.55 14.56
CA GLY A 278 26.05 -10.82 13.93
C GLY A 278 27.22 -10.76 14.89
N HIS A 279 27.17 -9.82 15.85
CA HIS A 279 28.18 -9.66 16.90
C HIS A 279 28.19 -10.80 17.96
N GLN A 280 27.12 -11.59 18.10
CA GLN A 280 27.02 -12.69 19.09
C GLN A 280 27.33 -14.09 18.49
N VAL A 281 27.59 -14.17 17.19
CA VAL A 281 27.77 -15.46 16.49
C VAL A 281 28.90 -16.29 17.10
N GLN A 282 30.05 -15.69 17.39
CA GLN A 282 31.19 -16.41 17.97
C GLN A 282 30.90 -16.90 19.39
N ASN A 283 30.20 -16.10 20.20
CA ASN A 283 29.82 -16.45 21.57
C ASN A 283 28.84 -17.63 21.58
N LEU A 284 27.87 -17.64 20.65
CA LEU A 284 26.98 -18.80 20.53
C LEU A 284 27.74 -20.05 20.08
N ILE A 285 28.65 -19.93 19.11
CA ILE A 285 29.46 -21.07 18.64
C ILE A 285 30.31 -21.64 19.78
N SER A 286 30.92 -20.80 20.62
CA SER A 286 31.73 -21.28 21.75
C SER A 286 30.87 -22.00 22.80
N LEU A 287 29.70 -21.45 23.14
CA LEU A 287 28.76 -22.06 24.08
C LEU A 287 28.27 -23.42 23.56
N MET A 288 27.90 -23.49 22.28
CA MET A 288 27.37 -24.70 21.63
C MET A 288 28.41 -25.82 21.47
N LYS A 289 29.69 -25.47 21.32
CA LYS A 289 30.81 -26.42 21.15
C LYS A 289 31.49 -26.83 22.47
N GLY A 290 31.00 -26.33 23.62
CA GLY A 290 31.62 -26.64 24.92
C GLY A 290 33.02 -26.03 25.12
N ARG A 291 33.42 -25.04 24.31
CA ARG A 291 34.69 -24.34 24.54
C ARG A 291 34.49 -23.31 25.65
N VAL A 292 34.73 -23.75 26.88
CA VAL A 292 35.05 -22.87 28.00
C VAL A 292 36.33 -22.12 27.62
N LEU A 293 36.25 -20.79 27.48
CA LEU A 293 37.43 -19.95 27.65
C LEU A 293 37.78 -20.03 29.14
N ASP A 294 38.54 -21.06 29.51
CA ASP A 294 39.25 -21.05 30.78
C ASP A 294 40.21 -19.86 30.76
N GLY A 295 40.08 -19.03 31.79
CA GLY A 295 40.60 -17.67 31.83
C GLY A 295 42.11 -17.52 31.74
N GLN A 296 42.51 -16.30 31.39
CA GLN A 296 43.54 -15.56 32.12
C GLN A 296 42.89 -14.22 32.48
N VAL A 297 42.94 -13.72 33.72
CA VAL A 297 43.95 -13.89 34.79
C VAL A 297 44.05 -15.27 35.42
#